data_AF-I4HCE0-F1
#
_entry.id   AF-I4HCE0-F1
#
_cell.length_a   1.000
_cell.length_b   1.000
_cell.length_c   1.000
_cell.angle_alpha   90.00
_cell.angle_beta   90.00
_cell.angle_gamma   90.00
#
_symmetry.space_group_name_H-M   'P 1'
#
loop_
_entity.id
_entity.type
_entity.pdbx_description
1 polymer ?
#
loop_
_entity_poly.entity_id
_entity_poly.type
_entity_poly.pdbx_seq_one_letter_code
_entity_poly.pdbx_strand_id
1 'polypeptide(L)'
;MIEFVLDCSVAISWCLVDEDNDSANAVLDIMPNAEAFVPEIWSLEIVNTLLVAERRNRMMVEQTQASINWLQSLLITIFGLPPR
;
A
#
# COMPACT_ATOMS: atom_id res chain seq x y z
N MET A 1 -8.79 2.57 -19.47
CA MET A 1 -8.58 2.25 -18.06
C MET A 1 -7.08 2.11 -17.87
N ILE A 2 -6.51 2.75 -16.85
CA ILE A 2 -5.06 2.66 -16.60
C ILE A 2 -4.82 1.41 -15.76
N GLU A 3 -3.92 0.55 -16.19
CA GLU A 3 -3.50 -0.64 -15.45
C GLU A 3 -2.06 -0.44 -15.00
N PHE A 4 -1.76 -0.69 -13.74
CA PHE A 4 -0.40 -0.56 -13.22
C PHE A 4 -0.13 -1.52 -12.06
N VAL A 5 1.16 -1.78 -11.82
CA VAL A 5 1.60 -2.52 -10.65
C VAL A 5 1.90 -1.54 -9.52
N LEU A 6 1.21 -1.69 -8.39
CA LEU A 6 1.41 -0.89 -7.19
C LEU A 6 2.51 -1.53 -6.33
N ASP A 7 3.60 -0.79 -6.14
CA ASP A 7 4.69 -1.21 -5.27
C ASP A 7 4.34 -1.03 -3.78
N CYS A 8 4.89 -1.88 -2.91
CA CYS A 8 4.71 -1.76 -1.45
C CYS A 8 5.19 -0.41 -0.92
N SER A 9 6.33 0.10 -1.39
CA SER A 9 6.89 1.37 -0.91
C SER A 9 5.97 2.57 -1.19
N VAL A 10 5.30 2.57 -2.35
CA VAL A 10 4.31 3.60 -2.71
C VAL A 10 3.12 3.54 -1.75
N ALA A 11 2.57 2.36 -1.52
CA ALA A 11 1.44 2.20 -0.61
C ALA A 11 1.78 2.54 0.85
N ILE A 12 3.00 2.21 1.31
CA ILE A 12 3.46 2.54 2.66
C ILE A 12 3.58 4.05 2.86
N SER A 13 4.00 4.80 1.84
CA SER A 13 4.09 6.27 1.97
C SER A 13 2.74 6.94 2.21
N TRP A 14 1.62 6.29 1.85
CA TRP A 14 0.28 6.78 2.22
C TRP A 14 -0.11 6.47 3.68
N CYS A 15 0.56 5.50 4.30
CA CYS A 15 0.24 5.00 5.63
C CYS A 15 1.05 5.69 6.74
N LEU A 16 2.28 6.10 6.43
CA LEU A 16 3.18 6.73 7.39
C LEU A 16 2.92 8.24 7.44
N VAL A 17 2.46 8.74 8.59
CA VAL A 17 2.07 10.15 8.79
C VAL A 17 3.26 11.11 8.64
N ASP A 18 4.47 10.63 8.86
CA ASP A 18 5.70 11.41 8.74
C ASP A 18 6.34 11.36 7.35
N GLU A 19 5.69 10.69 6.38
CA GLU A 19 6.12 10.63 4.98
C GLU A 19 5.11 11.35 4.09
N ASP A 20 5.58 12.36 3.36
CA ASP A 20 4.83 13.00 2.28
C ASP A 20 5.62 12.81 0.98
N ASN A 21 4.98 12.19 0.00
CA ASN A 21 5.62 11.83 -1.26
C ASN A 21 4.71 12.18 -2.43
N ASP A 22 5.03 13.30 -3.11
CA ASP A 22 4.29 13.81 -4.27
C ASP A 22 4.05 12.75 -5.35
N SER A 23 5.03 11.88 -5.58
CA SER A 23 4.90 10.82 -6.61
C SER A 23 3.90 9.77 -6.18
N ALA A 24 3.89 9.38 -4.91
CA ALA A 24 2.92 8.44 -4.38
C ALA A 24 1.52 9.06 -4.28
N ASN A 25 1.41 10.33 -3.91
CA ASN A 25 0.14 11.06 -3.88
C ASN A 25 -0.47 11.14 -5.29
N ALA A 26 0.34 11.41 -6.31
CA ALA A 26 -0.11 11.38 -7.70
C ALA A 26 -0.61 9.99 -8.15
N VAL A 27 -0.02 8.91 -7.63
CA VAL A 27 -0.55 7.54 -7.86
C VAL A 27 -1.89 7.34 -7.16
N LEU A 28 -2.06 7.88 -5.95
CA LEU A 28 -3.34 7.80 -5.23
C LEU A 28 -4.45 8.56 -5.97
N ASP A 29 -4.15 9.72 -6.56
CA ASP A 29 -5.11 10.53 -7.31
C ASP A 29 -5.67 9.82 -8.56
N ILE A 30 -4.91 8.90 -9.15
CA ILE A 30 -5.35 8.14 -10.33
C ILE A 30 -6.10 6.85 -9.98
N MET A 31 -6.03 6.37 -8.73
CA MET A 31 -6.68 5.13 -8.28
C MET A 31 -8.18 5.03 -8.63
N PRO A 32 -9.00 6.10 -8.56
CA PRO A 32 -10.42 6.00 -8.92
C PRO A 32 -10.69 5.60 -10.39
N ASN A 33 -9.71 5.78 -11.28
CA ASN A 33 -9.83 5.51 -12.72
C ASN A 33 -8.86 4.43 -13.21
N ALA A 34 -8.23 3.70 -12.28
CA ALA A 34 -7.18 2.75 -12.56
C ALA A 34 -7.41 1.40 -11.86
N GLU A 35 -6.84 0.34 -12.41
CA GLU A 35 -6.76 -0.97 -11.77
C GLU A 35 -5.34 -1.19 -11.27
N ALA A 36 -5.19 -1.33 -9.95
CA ALA A 36 -3.91 -1.54 -9.29
C ALA A 36 -3.68 -3.03 -9.06
N PHE A 37 -2.57 -3.55 -9.59
CA PHE A 37 -2.13 -4.92 -9.38
C PHE A 37 -0.99 -4.98 -8.38
N VAL A 38 -0.98 -5.96 -7.48
CA VAL A 38 0.12 -6.17 -6.52
C VAL A 38 0.65 -7.59 -6.60
N PRO A 39 1.96 -7.83 -6.39
CA PRO A 39 2.50 -9.17 -6.26
C PRO A 39 1.91 -9.94 -5.06
N GLU A 40 1.92 -11.28 -5.10
CA GLU A 40 1.44 -12.12 -3.98
C GLU A 40 2.12 -11.81 -2.63
N ILE A 41 3.39 -11.40 -2.65
CA ILE A 41 4.17 -11.07 -1.45
C ILE A 41 3.82 -9.71 -0.84
N TRP A 42 3.12 -8.85 -1.58
CA TRP A 42 2.88 -7.44 -1.21
C TRP A 42 2.26 -7.29 0.18
N SER A 43 1.26 -8.10 0.52
CA SER A 43 0.60 -8.06 1.83
C SER A 43 1.58 -8.33 2.99
N LEU A 44 2.58 -9.20 2.77
CA LEU A 44 3.62 -9.49 3.76
C LEU A 44 4.59 -8.32 3.90
N GLU A 45 4.93 -7.66 2.79
CA GLU A 45 5.79 -6.47 2.79
C GLU A 45 5.12 -5.29 3.52
N ILE A 46 3.82 -5.08 3.27
CA ILE A 46 3.03 -4.06 3.97
C ILE A 46 3.04 -4.31 5.47
N VAL A 47 2.61 -5.50 5.90
CA VAL A 47 2.51 -5.84 7.34
C VAL A 47 3.88 -5.77 8.02
N ASN A 48 4.93 -6.28 7.37
CA ASN A 48 6.28 -6.20 7.92
C ASN A 48 6.75 -4.75 8.07
N THR A 49 6.47 -3.90 7.09
CA THR A 49 6.90 -2.49 7.12
C THR A 49 6.16 -1.71 8.20
N LEU A 50 4.84 -1.89 8.33
CA LEU A 50 4.05 -1.27 9.41
C LEU A 50 4.52 -1.76 10.79
N LEU A 51 4.76 -3.06 10.96
CA LEU A 51 5.31 -3.61 12.21
C LEU A 51 6.68 -3.03 12.56
N VAL A 52 7.55 -2.82 11.56
CA VAL A 52 8.86 -2.18 11.77
C VAL A 52 8.69 -0.70 12.15
N ALA A 53 7.73 0.01 11.55
CA ALA A 53 7.42 1.40 11.91
C ALA A 53 6.92 1.53 13.36
N GLU A 54 6.04 0.62 13.81
CA GLU A 54 5.60 0.54 15.20
C GLU A 54 6.76 0.29 16.15
N ARG A 55 7.62 -0.70 15.86
CA ARG A 55 8.81 -1.00 16.68
C ARG A 55 9.78 0.17 16.77
N ARG A 56 9.76 1.08 15.80
CA ARG A 56 10.57 2.31 15.76
C ARG A 56 9.84 3.51 16.34
N ASN A 57 8.64 3.34 16.91
CA ASN A 57 7.77 4.41 17.40
C ASN A 57 7.45 5.50 16.35
N ARG A 58 7.45 5.14 15.06
CA ARG A 58 7.02 6.04 13.96
C ARG A 58 5.50 5.98 13.74
N MET A 59 4.84 4.98 14.31
CA MET A 59 3.42 4.69 14.13
C MET A 59 2.86 3.97 15.36
N MET A 60 1.61 4.26 15.72
CA MET A 60 0.87 3.58 16.78
C MET A 60 0.03 2.43 16.20
N VAL A 61 -0.31 1.44 17.02
CA VAL A 61 -1.11 0.27 16.61
C VAL A 61 -2.46 0.66 16.02
N GLU A 62 -3.10 1.70 16.57
CA GLU A 62 -4.37 2.22 16.08
C GLU A 62 -4.24 2.83 14.68
N GLN A 63 -3.10 3.48 14.41
CA GLN A 63 -2.79 4.01 13.08
C GLN A 63 -2.58 2.85 12.11
N THR A 64 -1.85 1.80 12.51
CA THR A 64 -1.60 0.62 11.67
C THR A 64 -2.91 -0.02 11.24
N GLN A 65 -3.82 -0.22 12.20
CA GLN A 65 -5.12 -0.78 11.91
C GLN A 65 -5.94 0.11 10.96
N ALA A 66 -5.89 1.44 11.15
CA ALA A 66 -6.56 2.38 10.26
C ALA A 66 -5.99 2.32 8.83
N SER A 67 -4.67 2.27 8.68
CA SER A 67 -3.98 2.14 7.40
C SER A 67 -4.34 0.85 6.68
N ILE A 68 -4.35 -0.29 7.38
CA ILE A 68 -4.74 -1.58 6.80
C ILE A 68 -6.19 -1.55 6.32
N ASN A 69 -7.11 -1.04 7.15
CA ASN A 69 -8.52 -0.94 6.78
C ASN A 69 -8.72 -0.03 5.56
N TRP A 70 -7.97 1.06 5.48
CA TRP A 70 -8.02 1.98 4.35
C TRP A 70 -7.45 1.34 3.08
N LEU A 71 -6.29 0.68 3.14
CA LEU A 71 -5.71 -0.05 2.00
C LEU A 71 -6.65 -1.13 1.48
N GLN A 72 -7.36 -1.84 2.37
CA GLN A 72 -8.37 -2.84 2.00
C GLN A 72 -9.60 -2.24 1.31
N SER A 73 -9.85 -0.93 1.46
CA SER A 73 -10.94 -0.24 0.77
C SER A 73 -10.58 0.18 -0.67
N LEU A 74 -9.30 0.12 -1.03
CA LEU A 74 -8.83 0.44 -2.37
C LEU A 74 -9.04 -0.75 -3.33
N LEU A 75 -9.26 -0.45 -4.61
CA LEU A 75 -9.38 -1.45 -5.68
C LEU A 75 -7.99 -2.00 -6.05
N ILE A 76 -7.49 -2.92 -5.22
CA ILE A 76 -6.20 -3.58 -5.39
C ILE A 76 -6.43 -5.07 -5.65
N THR A 77 -5.93 -5.55 -6.79
CA THR A 77 -6.00 -6.96 -7.19
C THR A 77 -4.64 -7.62 -6.99
N ILE A 78 -4.60 -8.72 -6.23
CA ILE A 78 -3.38 -9.54 -6.15
C ILE A 78 -3.21 -10.28 -7.48
N PHE A 79 -2.09 -10.02 -8.16
CA PHE A 79 -1.70 -10.72 -9.38
C PHE A 79 -0.80 -11.91 -9.02
N GLY A 80 -1.33 -13.11 -9.25
CA GLY A 80 -0.59 -14.37 -9.14
C GLY A 80 0.11 -14.72 -10.46
N LEU A 81 1.23 -15.45 -10.37
CA LEU A 81 1.95 -15.98 -11.54
C LEU A 81 0.95 -16.72 -12.46
N PRO A 82 0.99 -16.56 -13.80
CA PRO A 82 0.19 -17.41 -14.68
C PRO A 82 0.44 -18.89 -14.34
N PRO A 83 -0.60 -19.75 -14.38
CA PRO A 83 -0.42 -21.18 -14.14
C PRO A 83 0.64 -21.71 -15.11
N ARG A 84 1.65 -22.40 -14.56
CA ARG A 84 2.70 -23.07 -15.34
C ARG A 84 2.13 -24.19 -16.20
#